data_AF-A0A352UE07-F1
#
_entry.id   AF-A0A352UE07-F1
#
_cell.length_a   1.000
_cell.length_b   1.000
_cell.length_c   1.000
_cell.angle_alpha   90.00
_cell.angle_beta   90.00
_cell.angle_gamma   90.00
#
_symmetry.space_group_name_H-M   'P 1'
#
loop_
_entity.id
_entity.type
_entity.pdbx_description
1 polymer ?
#
loop_
_entity_poly.entity_id
_entity_poly.type
_entity_poly.pdbx_seq_one_letter_code
_entity_poly.pdbx_strand_id
1 'polypeptide(L)' 'MELAGAIADNPNWNLAKVKHLVHQDYLEHDIDKVLADESKIFRESQGRDAHKEALLAFREKRAPNFH' A
#
# COMPACT_ATOMS: atom_id res chain seq x y z
N MET A 1 18.56 8.70 -9.27
CA MET A 1 18.50 7.68 -8.19
C MET A 1 17.29 7.85 -7.28
N GLU A 2 16.57 8.98 -7.31
CA GLU A 2 15.50 9.27 -6.33
C GLU A 2 14.28 8.35 -6.40
N LEU A 3 13.88 7.89 -7.59
CA LEU A 3 12.69 7.04 -7.74
C LEU A 3 12.88 5.64 -7.13
N ALA A 4 14.06 5.04 -7.29
CA ALA A 4 14.35 3.72 -6.74
C ALA A 4 14.44 3.75 -5.20
N GLY A 5 14.98 4.84 -4.64
CA GLY A 5 14.96 5.09 -3.19
C GLY A 5 13.55 5.23 -2.67
N ALA A 6 12.71 6.06 -3.31
CA ALA A 6 11.31 6.22 -2.93
C ALA A 6 10.52 4.90 -3.00
N ILE A 7 10.84 4.00 -3.95
CA ILE A 7 10.24 2.66 -4.00
C ILE A 7 10.75 1.78 -2.85
N ALA A 8 12.05 1.80 -2.55
CA ALA A 8 12.64 1.01 -1.48
C ALA A 8 12.17 1.44 -0.07
N ASP A 9 11.88 2.73 0.10
CA ASP A 9 11.37 3.33 1.33
C ASP A 9 9.88 3.00 1.58
N ASN A 10 9.25 2.19 0.72
CA ASN A 10 7.88 1.73 0.92
C ASN A 10 7.83 0.23 1.24
N PRO A 11 6.84 -0.22 2.03
CA PRO A 11 6.73 -1.63 2.37
C PRO A 11 6.47 -2.48 1.13
N ASN A 12 7.33 -3.48 0.92
CA ASN A 12 7.31 -4.37 -0.26
C ASN A 12 5.94 -5.00 -0.51
N TRP A 13 5.21 -5.37 0.56
CA TRP A 13 3.91 -5.98 0.43
C TRP A 13 2.85 -5.02 -0.14
N ASN A 14 2.83 -3.76 0.32
CA ASN A 14 1.90 -2.76 -0.18
C ASN A 14 2.15 -2.46 -1.64
N LEU A 15 3.42 -2.29 -2.04
CA LEU A 15 3.80 -2.07 -3.44
C LEU A 15 3.38 -3.23 -4.35
N ALA A 16 3.60 -4.47 -3.90
CA ALA A 16 3.18 -5.65 -4.66
C ALA A 16 1.65 -5.71 -4.82
N LYS A 17 0.89 -5.38 -3.77
CA LYS A 17 -0.58 -5.38 -3.81
C LYS A 17 -1.14 -4.27 -4.69
N VAL A 18 -0.61 -3.06 -4.61
CA VAL A 18 -0.99 -1.94 -5.49
C VAL A 18 -0.70 -2.29 -6.94
N LYS A 19 0.46 -2.88 -7.24
CA LYS A 19 0.78 -3.34 -8.60
C LYS A 19 -0.20 -4.41 -9.10
N HIS A 20 -0.60 -5.34 -8.24
CA HIS A 20 -1.60 -6.36 -8.57
C HIS A 20 -2.98 -5.76 -8.85
N LEU A 21 -3.45 -4.83 -8.00
CA LEU A 21 -4.71 -4.11 -8.21
C LEU A 21 -4.72 -3.36 -9.54
N VAL A 22 -3.69 -2.53 -9.80
CA VAL A 22 -3.59 -1.78 -11.06
C VAL A 22 -3.61 -2.69 -12.28
N HIS A 23 -3.02 -3.89 -12.20
CA HIS A 23 -3.04 -4.84 -13.31
C HIS A 23 -4.38 -5.57 -13.46
N GLN A 24 -5.00 -5.94 -12.34
CA GLN A 24 -6.29 -6.64 -12.31
C GLN A 24 -7.42 -5.72 -12.77
N ASP A 25 -7.39 -4.46 -12.32
CA ASP A 25 -8.42 -3.46 -12.60
C ASP A 25 -8.18 -2.73 -13.94
N TYR A 26 -7.09 -3.04 -14.65
CA TYR A 26 -6.72 -2.39 -15.92
C TYR A 26 -7.81 -2.52 -17.00
N LEU A 27 -8.57 -3.62 -16.98
CA LEU A 27 -9.66 -3.91 -17.92
C LEU A 27 -11.01 -4.09 -17.22
N GLU A 28 -11.05 -4.00 -15.88
CA GLU A 28 -12.27 -4.18 -15.11
C GLU A 28 -13.06 -2.86 -15.14
N HIS A 29 -14.24 -2.88 -15.74
CA HIS A 29 -15.11 -1.71 -15.85
C HIS A 29 -16.15 -1.61 -14.71
N ASP A 30 -16.12 -2.56 -13.80
CA ASP A 30 -17.04 -2.67 -12.66
C ASP A 30 -16.42 -2.01 -11.43
N ILE A 31 -16.77 -0.75 -11.22
CA ILE A 31 -16.25 0.08 -10.12
C ILE A 31 -16.60 -0.53 -8.75
N ASP A 32 -17.76 -1.18 -8.62
CA ASP A 32 -18.18 -1.77 -7.35
C ASP A 32 -17.28 -2.94 -6.95
N LYS A 33 -16.80 -3.72 -7.94
CA LYS A 33 -15.81 -4.79 -7.70
C LYS A 33 -14.44 -4.23 -7.34
N VAL A 34 -13.97 -3.20 -8.05
CA VAL A 34 -12.71 -2.53 -7.74
C VAL A 34 -12.70 -2.02 -6.30
N LEU A 35 -13.78 -1.35 -5.87
CA LEU A 35 -13.93 -0.84 -4.50
C LEU A 35 -13.98 -1.95 -3.45
N ALA A 36 -14.59 -3.10 -3.76
CA ALA A 36 -14.64 -4.25 -2.88
C ALA A 36 -13.24 -4.87 -2.67
N ASP A 37 -12.48 -5.03 -3.76
CA ASP A 37 -11.14 -5.58 -3.75
C ASP A 37 -10.13 -4.65 -3.07
N GLU A 38 -10.19 -3.35 -3.35
CA GLU A 38 -9.42 -2.32 -2.65
C GLU A 38 -9.73 -2.31 -1.15
N SER A 39 -11.01 -2.35 -0.77
CA SER A 39 -11.44 -2.36 0.64
C SER A 39 -10.90 -3.59 1.39
N LYS A 40 -10.88 -4.76 0.73
CA LYS A 40 -10.33 -5.99 1.30
C LYS A 40 -8.83 -5.88 1.51
N ILE A 41 -8.10 -5.44 0.50
CA ILE A 41 -6.64 -5.27 0.56
C ILE A 41 -6.26 -4.21 1.59
N PHE A 42 -7.03 -3.14 1.70
CA PHE A 42 -6.85 -2.10 2.71
C PHE A 42 -7.00 -2.67 4.13
N ARG A 43 -8.04 -3.47 4.40
CA ARG A 43 -8.20 -4.16 5.70
C ARG A 43 -7.04 -5.11 6.01
N GLU A 44 -6.57 -5.87 5.01
CA GLU A 44 -5.39 -6.73 5.16
C GLU A 44 -4.12 -5.91 5.45
N SER A 45 -3.99 -4.71 4.87
CA SER A 45 -2.88 -3.79 5.15
C SER A 45 -2.92 -3.28 6.59
N GLN A 46 -4.09 -2.97 7.14
CA GLN A 46 -4.23 -2.43 8.50
C GLN A 46 -3.75 -3.40 9.58
N GLY A 47 -3.84 -4.71 9.32
CA GLY A 47 -3.33 -5.75 10.22
C GLY A 47 -1.80 -5.85 10.27
N ARG A 48 -1.08 -5.21 9.34
CA ARG A 48 0.38 -5.34 9.22
C ARG A 48 1.11 -4.30 10.04
N ASP A 49 2.27 -4.69 10.56
CA ASP A 49 3.12 -3.81 11.36
C ASP A 49 3.62 -2.61 10.56
N ALA A 50 3.82 -2.76 9.25
CA ALA A 50 4.14 -1.65 8.35
C ALA A 50 3.06 -0.55 8.35
N HIS A 51 1.78 -0.89 8.42
CA HIS A 51 0.72 0.12 8.45
C HIS A 51 0.65 0.82 9.82
N LYS A 52 0.88 0.09 10.91
CA LYS A 52 0.99 0.68 12.24
C LYS A 52 2.20 1.63 12.33
N GLU A 53 3.33 1.22 11.78
CA GLU A 53 4.56 2.02 11.75
C GLU A 53 4.40 3.27 10.87
N ALA A 54 3.70 3.18 9.74
CA ALA A 54 3.32 4.35 8.96
C ALA A 54 2.46 5.34 9.77
N LEU A 55 1.46 4.85 10.50
CA LEU A 55 0.58 5.69 11.31
C LEU A 55 1.32 6.33 12.50
N LEU A 56 2.20 5.57 13.15
CA LEU A 56 3.04 6.06 14.25
C LEU A 56 4.03 7.12 13.75
N ALA A 57 4.73 6.83 12.65
CA ALA A 57 5.67 7.77 12.05
C ALA A 57 4.99 9.05 11.57
N PHE A 58 3.80 8.92 10.96
CA PHE A 58 2.97 10.07 10.58
C PHE A 58 2.56 10.91 11.79
N ARG A 59 2.13 10.26 12.89
CA ARG A 59 1.78 10.94 14.14
C ARG A 59 2.98 11.64 14.79
N GLU A 60 4.15 11.03 14.73
CA GLU A 60 5.40 11.52 15.32
C GLU A 60 6.16 12.49 14.41
N LYS A 61 5.64 12.79 13.20
CA LYS A 61 6.31 13.59 12.16
C LYS A 61 7.73 13.10 11.84
N ARG A 62 7.96 11.79 11.91
CA ARG A 62 9.23 11.14 11.56
C ARG A 62 9.10 10.36 10.26
N ALA A 63 10.23 10.04 9.64
CA ALA A 63 10.25 9.10 8.52
C ALA A 63 9.87 7.69 9.03
N PRO A 64 8.92 7.01 8.37
CA PRO A 64 8.58 5.63 8.71
C PRO A 64 9.75 4.69 8.40
N ASN A 65 10.02 3.75 9.29
CA ASN A 65 10.99 2.69 9.03
C ASN A 65 10.25 1.39 8.71
N PHE A 66 10.22 1.01 7.43
CA PHE A 66 9.55 -0.22 6.99
C PHE A 66 10.47 -1.45 6.93
N HIS A 67 11.75 -1.31 7.34
CA HIS A 67 12.78 -2.36 7.30
C HIS A 67 13.36 -2.67 8.69
#